data_AF-A0A0M9G7Z0-F1
#
_entry.id   AF-A0A0M9G7Z0-F1
#
_cell.length_a   1.000
_cell.length_b   1.000
_cell.length_c   1.000
_cell.angle_alpha   90.00
_cell.angle_beta   90.00
_cell.angle_gamma   90.00
#
_symmetry.space_group_name_H-M   'P 1'
#
loop_
_entity.id
_entity.type
_entity.pdbx_description
1 polymer ?
#
loop_
_entity_poly.entity_id
_entity_poly.type
_entity_poly.pdbx_seq_one_letter_code
_entity_poly.pdbx_strand_id
1 'polypeptide(L)'
;MRALRKKSTTQVIHRAHALPQFPFRGATAVVSRLTTPRHRAPPLRTLCSTALDGFDSAEGALFCRAAEGLHLRHQLPFVLSRVAASSAIETLRVKSDEAHGERGRVVFTGSRRSARALHGCELSLSHEDCVAAAVAWAPDACSASSGSTTPPRSDVARGDACASSVSQESNVHNGGRIVCAIDVCPVAEVHRVRRRFPQLGRRWMPQCVTDASASAVSTSLRAAEKNWPEQTINTDTTDFRNALHVGSDVVDAQSRRRDWWRLLPRMCTSEREAYTSLVLAQHWGARECVIKLLGISGRSFSYACVHHHPQTAAGESCSSALPFTTAFLHPHTLYRGMVGGSEQALWQREGLDPTVHFYSWVEWCPHSATADMPYAVVVGCCSAHYCAPCR
;
A
#
# COMPACT_ATOMS: atom_id res chain seq x y z
N MET A 1 23.68 34.35 -21.03
CA MET A 1 22.32 33.95 -20.60
C MET A 1 22.30 32.44 -20.45
N ARG A 2 22.41 31.97 -19.19
CA ARG A 2 22.55 30.55 -18.84
C ARG A 2 21.27 29.77 -19.21
N ALA A 3 21.46 28.63 -19.87
CA ALA A 3 20.42 27.69 -20.23
C ALA A 3 19.48 27.42 -19.05
N LEU A 4 18.19 27.70 -19.25
CA LEU A 4 17.11 27.27 -18.39
C LEU A 4 17.18 25.75 -18.28
N ARG A 5 17.62 25.25 -17.12
CA ARG A 5 17.50 23.84 -16.73
C ARG A 5 16.04 23.44 -16.95
N LYS A 6 15.77 22.57 -17.93
CA LYS A 6 14.45 21.94 -18.10
C LYS A 6 14.10 21.26 -16.77
N LYS A 7 13.19 21.87 -16.01
CA LYS A 7 12.56 21.20 -14.87
C LYS A 7 11.91 19.93 -15.40
N SER A 8 12.12 18.81 -14.71
CA SER A 8 11.50 17.53 -15.04
C SER A 8 10.00 17.73 -15.32
N THR A 9 9.56 17.24 -16.47
CA THR A 9 8.20 17.36 -17.03
C THR A 9 7.24 16.32 -16.47
N THR A 10 7.72 15.42 -15.61
CA THR A 10 6.95 14.30 -15.08
C THR A 10 5.74 14.78 -14.27
N GLN A 11 4.53 14.41 -14.71
CA GLN A 11 3.27 14.76 -14.04
C GLN A 11 2.77 13.67 -13.10
N VAL A 12 3.37 12.48 -13.14
CA VAL A 12 3.05 11.34 -12.26
C VAL A 12 4.31 10.91 -11.54
N ILE A 13 4.33 10.91 -10.22
CA ILE A 13 5.41 10.29 -9.45
C ILE A 13 4.93 8.97 -8.88
N HIS A 14 5.82 7.98 -8.81
CA HIS A 14 5.57 6.73 -8.12
C HIS A 14 6.61 6.50 -7.02
N ARG A 15 6.16 5.94 -5.89
CA ARG A 15 6.99 5.71 -4.71
C ARG A 15 6.80 4.29 -4.23
N ALA A 16 7.91 3.56 -4.12
CA ALA A 16 7.94 2.28 -3.42
C ALA A 16 7.94 2.50 -1.91
N HIS A 17 7.11 1.74 -1.19
CA HIS A 17 7.03 1.77 0.26
C HIS A 17 7.62 0.50 0.84
N ALA A 18 8.50 0.67 1.83
CA ALA A 18 9.04 -0.45 2.60
C ALA A 18 7.96 -0.98 3.54
N LEU A 19 7.49 -2.20 3.27
CA LEU A 19 6.57 -2.91 4.15
C LEU A 19 7.35 -3.64 5.26
N PRO A 20 6.76 -3.81 6.46
CA PRO A 20 7.34 -4.66 7.50
C PRO A 20 7.67 -6.07 6.96
N GLN A 21 8.89 -6.57 7.21
CA GLN A 21 9.35 -7.88 6.71
C GLN A 21 8.41 -9.01 7.14
N PHE A 22 7.97 -8.99 8.39
CA PHE A 22 6.82 -9.74 8.85
C PHE A 22 5.66 -8.76 9.05
N PRO A 23 4.45 -9.07 8.60
CA PRO A 23 3.99 -10.27 7.89
C PRO A 23 4.06 -10.18 6.35
N PHE A 24 4.52 -9.06 5.79
CA PHE A 24 4.46 -8.78 4.34
C PHE A 24 5.69 -9.30 3.58
N ARG A 25 6.21 -10.47 3.96
CA ARG A 25 7.51 -10.97 3.49
C ARG A 25 7.56 -11.01 1.97
N GLY A 26 8.54 -10.33 1.38
CA GLY A 26 8.72 -10.30 -0.07
C GLY A 26 7.66 -9.51 -0.85
N ALA A 27 6.67 -8.89 -0.18
CA ALA A 27 5.74 -8.00 -0.84
C ALA A 27 6.37 -6.62 -1.08
N THR A 28 5.93 -5.96 -2.15
CA THR A 28 6.30 -4.59 -2.48
C THR A 28 5.04 -3.77 -2.74
N ALA A 29 4.88 -2.67 -2.01
CA ALA A 29 3.83 -1.70 -2.25
C ALA A 29 4.39 -0.49 -3.01
N VAL A 30 3.64 0.00 -3.99
CA VAL A 30 3.94 1.24 -4.73
C VAL A 30 2.71 2.12 -4.77
N VAL A 31 2.89 3.42 -4.59
CA VAL A 31 1.85 4.44 -4.76
C VAL A 31 2.25 5.36 -5.91
N SER A 32 1.35 5.58 -6.86
CA SER A 32 1.51 6.52 -7.97
C SER A 32 0.50 7.65 -7.86
N ARG A 33 0.94 8.90 -8.01
CA ARG A 33 0.09 10.09 -7.89
C ARG A 33 0.47 11.21 -8.84
N LEU A 34 -0.47 12.12 -9.07
CA LEU A 34 -0.20 13.35 -9.80
C LEU A 34 0.72 14.30 -9.00
N THR A 35 1.58 15.02 -9.72
CA THR A 35 2.39 16.13 -9.17
C THR A 35 1.68 17.47 -9.22
N THR A 36 0.53 17.53 -9.89
CA THR A 36 -0.33 18.71 -10.00
C THR A 36 -1.77 18.40 -9.60
N PRO A 37 -2.57 19.42 -9.22
CA PRO A 37 -3.98 19.23 -8.94
C PRO A 37 -4.73 18.61 -10.12
N ARG A 38 -5.71 17.73 -9.84
CA ARG A 38 -6.46 16.99 -10.87
C ARG A 38 -7.03 17.89 -11.99
N HIS A 39 -7.56 19.07 -11.66
CA HIS A 39 -8.13 19.99 -12.65
C HIS A 39 -7.09 20.59 -13.61
N ARG A 40 -5.80 20.43 -13.32
CA ARG A 40 -4.67 20.81 -14.17
C ARG A 40 -3.96 19.60 -14.80
N ALA A 41 -4.48 18.38 -14.57
CA ALA A 41 -3.91 17.19 -15.19
C ALA A 41 -4.00 17.33 -16.72
N PRO A 42 -2.93 16.98 -17.45
CA PRO A 42 -2.97 17.03 -18.92
C PRO A 42 -3.98 16.02 -19.47
N PRO A 43 -4.40 16.17 -20.74
CA PRO A 43 -5.21 15.16 -21.42
C PRO A 43 -4.55 13.78 -21.36
N LEU A 44 -5.36 12.71 -21.32
CA LEU A 44 -4.90 11.32 -21.17
C LEU A 44 -3.75 10.97 -22.13
N ARG A 45 -3.88 11.33 -23.42
CA ARG A 45 -2.85 11.07 -24.44
C ARG A 45 -1.52 11.72 -24.07
N THR A 46 -1.54 13.00 -23.71
CA THR A 46 -0.36 13.77 -23.31
C THR A 46 0.26 13.21 -22.03
N LEU A 47 -0.57 12.86 -21.05
CA LEU A 47 -0.13 12.23 -19.80
C LEU A 47 0.66 10.97 -20.11
N CYS A 48 0.07 10.08 -20.91
CA CYS A 48 0.66 8.80 -21.24
C CYS A 48 1.95 8.94 -22.06
N SER A 49 2.00 9.87 -23.02
CA SER A 49 3.14 9.96 -23.95
C SER A 49 4.38 10.67 -23.39
N THR A 50 4.21 11.55 -22.40
CA THR A 50 5.29 12.48 -21.96
C THR A 50 5.41 12.69 -20.46
N ALA A 51 4.47 12.17 -19.67
CA ALA A 51 4.33 12.58 -18.28
C ALA A 51 4.39 11.44 -17.26
N LEU A 52 4.48 10.19 -17.72
CA LEU A 52 4.68 9.01 -16.88
C LEU A 52 6.17 8.86 -16.56
N ASP A 53 6.51 8.90 -15.28
CA ASP A 53 7.91 8.79 -14.85
C ASP A 53 8.51 7.45 -15.24
N GLY A 54 9.67 7.48 -15.89
CA GLY A 54 10.35 6.26 -16.28
C GLY A 54 9.58 5.41 -17.30
N PHE A 55 8.72 6.00 -18.14
CA PHE A 55 8.14 5.32 -19.31
C PHE A 55 8.37 6.14 -20.58
N ASP A 56 8.69 5.47 -21.68
CA ASP A 56 8.80 6.12 -22.99
C ASP A 56 7.42 6.33 -23.65
N SER A 57 7.42 7.03 -24.79
CA SER A 57 6.17 7.34 -25.50
C SER A 57 5.47 6.11 -26.08
N ALA A 58 6.19 5.04 -26.43
CA ALA A 58 5.60 3.79 -26.94
C ALA A 58 4.96 2.98 -25.81
N GLU A 59 5.62 2.91 -24.65
CA GLU A 59 5.08 2.35 -23.41
C GLU A 59 3.82 3.12 -22.98
N GLY A 60 3.91 4.46 -22.99
CA GLY A 60 2.79 5.36 -22.80
C GLY A 60 1.57 5.06 -23.69
N ALA A 61 1.81 4.83 -24.98
CA ALA A 61 0.74 4.52 -25.92
C ALA A 61 -0.03 3.23 -25.56
N LEU A 62 0.61 2.25 -24.89
CA LEU A 62 -0.06 1.05 -24.40
C LEU A 62 -1.07 1.38 -23.28
N PHE A 63 -0.68 2.21 -22.31
CA PHE A 63 -1.60 2.67 -21.26
C PHE A 63 -2.76 3.46 -21.84
N CYS A 64 -2.48 4.35 -22.79
CA CYS A 64 -3.49 5.19 -23.42
C CYS A 64 -4.54 4.33 -24.16
N ARG A 65 -4.09 3.40 -25.02
CA ARG A 65 -5.00 2.47 -25.72
C ARG A 65 -5.86 1.65 -24.77
N ALA A 66 -5.28 1.17 -23.67
CA ALA A 66 -6.02 0.38 -22.68
C ALA A 66 -7.04 1.21 -21.89
N ALA A 67 -6.77 2.51 -21.68
CA ALA A 67 -7.65 3.41 -20.94
C ALA A 67 -8.76 4.03 -21.81
N GLU A 68 -8.55 4.23 -23.11
CA GLU A 68 -9.49 4.93 -24.01
C GLU A 68 -10.88 4.29 -24.09
N GLY A 69 -10.97 2.97 -23.91
CA GLY A 69 -12.24 2.24 -23.88
C GLY A 69 -13.04 2.39 -22.58
N LEU A 70 -12.48 3.03 -21.55
CA LEU A 70 -13.14 3.24 -20.27
C LEU A 70 -13.91 4.55 -20.25
N HIS A 71 -14.96 4.61 -19.44
CA HIS A 71 -15.64 5.87 -19.13
C HIS A 71 -14.63 6.91 -18.60
N LEU A 72 -14.80 8.18 -18.98
CA LEU A 72 -13.84 9.28 -18.72
C LEU A 72 -13.36 9.34 -17.26
N ARG A 73 -14.25 9.09 -16.29
CA ARG A 73 -13.92 9.09 -14.86
C ARG A 73 -12.96 7.99 -14.43
N HIS A 74 -12.83 6.92 -15.21
CA HIS A 74 -11.98 5.76 -14.89
C HIS A 74 -10.67 5.74 -15.67
N GLN A 75 -10.49 6.60 -16.68
CA GLN A 75 -9.30 6.58 -17.54
C GLN A 75 -8.03 6.93 -16.76
N LEU A 76 -8.01 8.08 -16.08
CA LEU A 76 -6.86 8.51 -15.26
C LEU A 76 -6.58 7.55 -14.09
N PRO A 77 -7.57 7.16 -13.25
CA PRO A 77 -7.33 6.20 -12.18
C PRO A 77 -6.82 4.84 -12.69
N PHE A 78 -7.31 4.38 -13.85
CA PHE A 78 -6.77 3.20 -14.51
C PHE A 78 -5.28 3.37 -14.80
N VAL A 79 -4.87 4.42 -15.52
CA VAL A 79 -3.45 4.67 -15.85
C VAL A 79 -2.59 4.71 -14.60
N LEU A 80 -2.98 5.49 -13.58
CA LEU A 80 -2.21 5.58 -12.33
C LEU A 80 -2.07 4.20 -11.65
N SER A 81 -3.14 3.40 -11.62
CA SER A 81 -3.09 2.06 -11.02
C SER A 81 -2.19 1.09 -11.77
N ARG A 82 -2.10 1.24 -13.10
CA ARG A 82 -1.24 0.41 -13.95
C ARG A 82 0.21 0.83 -13.89
N VAL A 83 0.49 2.11 -13.73
CA VAL A 83 1.84 2.62 -13.41
C VAL A 83 2.28 2.06 -12.06
N ALA A 84 1.46 2.19 -11.01
CA ALA A 84 1.77 1.64 -9.69
C ALA A 84 2.03 0.13 -9.75
N ALA A 85 1.19 -0.61 -10.49
CA ALA A 85 1.35 -2.05 -10.69
C ALA A 85 2.66 -2.39 -11.39
N SER A 86 2.98 -1.69 -12.47
CA SER A 86 4.19 -1.87 -13.27
C SER A 86 5.43 -1.74 -12.40
N SER A 87 5.53 -0.64 -11.65
CA SER A 87 6.64 -0.38 -10.73
C SER A 87 6.69 -1.39 -9.58
N ALA A 88 5.55 -1.84 -9.06
CA ALA A 88 5.51 -2.85 -7.99
C ALA A 88 6.02 -4.21 -8.46
N ILE A 89 5.65 -4.64 -9.68
CA ILE A 89 6.12 -5.88 -10.30
C ILE A 89 7.62 -5.78 -10.62
N GLU A 90 8.06 -4.66 -11.19
CA GLU A 90 9.48 -4.41 -11.49
C GLU A 90 10.33 -4.46 -10.22
N THR A 91 9.91 -3.76 -9.16
CA THR A 91 10.64 -3.75 -7.88
C THR A 91 10.66 -5.13 -7.22
N LEU A 92 9.57 -5.92 -7.36
CA LEU A 92 9.54 -7.30 -6.89
C LEU A 92 10.56 -8.17 -7.64
N ARG A 93 10.66 -8.03 -8.98
CA ARG A 93 11.64 -8.74 -9.81
C ARG A 93 13.08 -8.36 -9.48
N VAL A 94 13.36 -7.09 -9.25
CA VAL A 94 14.70 -6.65 -8.85
C VAL A 94 15.15 -7.36 -7.57
N LYS A 95 14.24 -7.60 -6.61
CA LYS A 95 14.55 -8.36 -5.39
C LYS A 95 14.78 -9.85 -5.63
N SER A 96 14.24 -10.45 -6.70
CA SER A 96 14.44 -11.87 -7.04
C SER A 96 15.64 -12.09 -7.97
N ASP A 97 15.90 -11.14 -8.87
CA ASP A 97 16.80 -11.29 -10.01
C ASP A 97 18.19 -10.68 -9.77
N GLU A 98 18.53 -10.28 -8.53
CA GLU A 98 19.93 -10.01 -8.13
C GLU A 98 20.88 -11.19 -8.46
N ALA A 99 20.34 -12.36 -8.83
CA ALA A 99 21.08 -13.52 -9.33
C ALA A 99 21.22 -13.64 -10.87
N HIS A 100 20.39 -12.98 -11.71
CA HIS A 100 20.32 -13.28 -13.16
C HIS A 100 20.06 -12.05 -14.06
N GLY A 101 21.01 -11.10 -14.08
CA GLY A 101 21.48 -10.36 -15.29
C GLY A 101 20.56 -9.48 -16.15
N GLU A 102 19.27 -9.77 -16.34
CA GLU A 102 18.39 -9.01 -17.26
C GLU A 102 17.39 -8.12 -16.52
N ARG A 103 17.71 -6.83 -16.44
CA ARG A 103 16.82 -5.77 -15.94
C ARG A 103 15.85 -5.32 -17.04
N GLY A 104 14.71 -6.01 -17.15
CA GLY A 104 13.61 -5.56 -18.02
C GLY A 104 12.62 -4.66 -17.27
N ARG A 105 12.41 -3.43 -17.77
CA ARG A 105 11.31 -2.56 -17.34
C ARG A 105 9.97 -3.28 -17.57
N VAL A 106 9.03 -3.13 -16.64
CA VAL A 106 7.71 -3.77 -16.74
C VAL A 106 6.68 -2.74 -17.19
N VAL A 107 5.90 -3.08 -18.23
CA VAL A 107 4.71 -2.32 -18.65
C VAL A 107 3.49 -3.20 -18.50
N PHE A 108 2.69 -2.96 -17.45
CA PHE A 108 1.59 -3.82 -17.09
C PHE A 108 0.23 -3.11 -17.19
N THR A 109 -0.57 -3.50 -18.18
CA THR A 109 -1.95 -3.01 -18.39
C THR A 109 -3.03 -4.06 -18.13
N GLY A 110 -2.63 -5.29 -17.78
CA GLY A 110 -3.49 -6.47 -17.70
C GLY A 110 -4.31 -6.63 -16.41
N SER A 111 -5.00 -7.76 -16.27
CA SER A 111 -5.77 -8.10 -15.07
C SER A 111 -4.91 -8.71 -13.96
N ARG A 112 -5.42 -8.82 -12.73
CA ARG A 112 -4.70 -9.54 -11.64
C ARG A 112 -4.29 -10.97 -12.04
N ARG A 113 -5.16 -11.68 -12.76
CA ARG A 113 -4.85 -13.02 -13.32
C ARG A 113 -3.71 -12.96 -14.34
N SER A 114 -3.66 -11.91 -15.14
CA SER A 114 -2.59 -11.68 -16.12
C SER A 114 -1.25 -11.39 -15.42
N ALA A 115 -1.23 -10.74 -14.25
CA ALA A 115 -0.01 -10.53 -13.48
C ALA A 115 0.65 -11.86 -13.09
N ARG A 116 -0.17 -12.82 -12.63
CA ARG A 116 0.30 -14.18 -12.30
C ARG A 116 0.81 -14.91 -13.53
N ALA A 117 0.07 -14.87 -14.64
CA ALA A 117 0.43 -15.58 -15.87
C ALA A 117 1.69 -15.02 -16.55
N LEU A 118 1.86 -13.69 -16.59
CA LEU A 118 2.93 -13.03 -17.34
C LEU A 118 4.17 -12.72 -16.50
N HIS A 119 3.99 -12.51 -15.20
CA HIS A 119 5.06 -12.04 -14.32
C HIS A 119 5.28 -12.94 -13.10
N GLY A 120 4.56 -14.06 -12.98
CA GLY A 120 4.72 -15.00 -11.87
C GLY A 120 4.45 -14.39 -10.50
N CYS A 121 3.69 -13.29 -10.43
CA CYS A 121 3.42 -12.57 -9.19
C CYS A 121 1.91 -12.40 -8.93
N GLU A 122 1.57 -12.24 -7.67
CA GLU A 122 0.23 -11.87 -7.24
C GLU A 122 0.13 -10.35 -7.08
N LEU A 123 -1.06 -9.79 -7.29
CA LEU A 123 -1.25 -8.35 -7.40
C LEU A 123 -2.60 -7.91 -6.81
N SER A 124 -2.56 -6.89 -5.96
CA SER A 124 -3.74 -6.12 -5.55
C SER A 124 -3.57 -4.65 -5.93
N LEU A 125 -4.67 -4.01 -6.32
CA LEU A 125 -4.71 -2.64 -6.82
C LEU A 125 -5.84 -1.88 -6.13
N SER A 126 -5.61 -0.60 -5.87
CA SER A 126 -6.64 0.39 -5.54
C SER A 126 -6.34 1.73 -6.20
N HIS A 127 -7.38 2.53 -6.41
CA HIS A 127 -7.21 3.85 -7.00
C HIS A 127 -8.31 4.80 -6.57
N GLU A 128 -7.95 6.07 -6.61
CA GLU A 128 -8.81 7.22 -6.48
C GLU A 128 -8.49 8.20 -7.63
N ASP A 129 -9.15 9.35 -7.61
CA ASP A 129 -9.12 10.30 -8.72
C ASP A 129 -7.72 10.82 -9.13
N CYS A 130 -6.78 10.95 -8.20
CA CYS A 130 -5.42 11.46 -8.47
C CYS A 130 -4.29 10.62 -7.86
N VAL A 131 -4.61 9.46 -7.32
CA VAL A 131 -3.66 8.53 -6.69
C VAL A 131 -4.10 7.11 -6.93
N ALA A 132 -3.14 6.21 -7.07
CA ALA A 132 -3.38 4.78 -7.10
C ALA A 132 -2.27 4.05 -6.35
N ALA A 133 -2.57 2.85 -5.88
CA ALA A 133 -1.59 2.02 -5.21
C ALA A 133 -1.70 0.57 -5.67
N ALA A 134 -0.57 -0.11 -5.64
CA ALA A 134 -0.42 -1.51 -5.96
C ALA A 134 0.41 -2.20 -4.89
N VAL A 135 0.08 -3.45 -4.59
CA VAL A 135 0.97 -4.35 -3.84
C VAL A 135 1.17 -5.61 -4.67
N ALA A 136 2.43 -5.96 -4.92
CA ALA A 136 2.85 -7.15 -5.64
C ALA A 136 3.65 -8.07 -4.70
N TRP A 137 3.45 -9.38 -4.80
CA TRP A 137 4.21 -10.37 -4.03
C TRP A 137 4.39 -11.66 -4.80
N ALA A 138 5.42 -12.43 -4.47
CA ALA A 138 5.63 -13.74 -5.05
C ALA A 138 4.56 -14.70 -4.51
N PRO A 139 3.92 -15.53 -5.36
CA PRO A 139 3.20 -16.70 -4.88
C PRO A 139 4.24 -17.61 -4.23
N ASP A 140 4.00 -18.05 -2.99
CA ASP A 140 4.92 -18.96 -2.32
C ASP A 140 5.18 -20.16 -3.23
N ALA A 141 6.46 -20.41 -3.51
CA ALA A 141 6.86 -21.61 -4.22
C ALA A 141 6.37 -22.78 -3.39
N CYS A 142 5.42 -23.56 -3.91
CA CYS A 142 5.27 -24.93 -3.44
C CYS A 142 6.69 -25.49 -3.48
N SER A 143 7.24 -25.85 -2.33
CA SER A 143 8.41 -26.70 -2.24
C SER A 143 8.03 -28.00 -2.92
N ALA A 144 8.20 -28.05 -4.24
CA ALA A 144 8.22 -29.27 -5.00
C ALA A 144 9.37 -30.05 -4.38
N SER A 145 9.00 -31.00 -3.52
CA SER A 145 9.90 -31.97 -2.94
C SER A 145 10.59 -32.70 -4.09
N SER A 146 11.78 -32.23 -4.45
CA SER A 146 12.74 -33.05 -5.18
C SER A 146 13.23 -34.10 -4.18
N GLY A 147 12.50 -35.23 -4.17
CA GLY A 147 13.05 -36.49 -3.71
C GLY A 147 14.33 -36.76 -4.49
N SER A 148 15.45 -36.50 -3.85
CA SER A 148 16.79 -36.83 -4.33
C SER A 148 17.49 -37.59 -3.23
N THR A 149 17.14 -38.87 -3.15
CA THR A 149 17.92 -39.91 -2.47
C THR A 149 19.37 -39.87 -2.94
N THR A 150 20.29 -39.48 -2.05
CA THR A 150 21.71 -39.84 -2.15
C THR A 150 22.31 -40.01 -0.75
N PRO A 151 23.19 -41.02 -0.54
CA PRO A 151 23.51 -41.59 0.78
C PRO A 151 24.58 -40.78 1.53
N PRO A 152 24.82 -41.06 2.83
CA PRO A 152 25.63 -40.21 3.68
C PRO A 152 27.12 -40.38 3.39
N ARG A 153 27.87 -39.28 3.45
CA ARG A 153 29.33 -39.30 3.58
C ARG A 153 29.72 -38.61 4.88
N SER A 154 30.45 -39.39 5.67
CA SER A 154 31.01 -39.10 6.99
C SER A 154 32.18 -38.11 6.94
N ASP A 155 32.24 -37.29 7.99
CA ASP A 155 33.38 -36.68 8.68
C ASP A 155 34.34 -35.73 7.93
N VAL A 156 34.54 -34.52 8.46
CA VAL A 156 35.57 -34.21 9.48
C VAL A 156 35.35 -32.78 10.02
N ALA A 157 35.42 -32.65 11.34
CA ALA A 157 35.30 -31.43 12.11
C ALA A 157 36.51 -30.47 11.96
N ARG A 158 36.26 -29.16 12.02
CA ARG A 158 37.12 -28.18 12.68
C ARG A 158 36.36 -26.88 12.93
N GLY A 159 36.22 -26.52 14.20
CA GLY A 159 35.66 -25.25 14.64
C GLY A 159 36.70 -24.11 14.58
N ASP A 160 36.21 -22.88 14.52
CA ASP A 160 36.37 -21.95 15.63
C ASP A 160 35.42 -20.75 15.49
N ALA A 161 34.99 -20.25 16.64
CA ALA A 161 33.91 -19.30 16.82
C ALA A 161 34.30 -17.85 16.52
N CYS A 162 33.35 -17.05 16.04
CA CYS A 162 33.27 -15.64 16.42
C CYS A 162 31.81 -15.19 16.48
N ALA A 163 31.40 -14.77 17.68
CA ALA A 163 30.06 -14.34 18.01
C ALA A 163 29.72 -12.99 17.39
N SER A 164 28.60 -12.95 16.66
CA SER A 164 27.75 -11.76 16.58
C SER A 164 26.31 -12.25 16.55
N SER A 165 25.70 -12.26 17.74
CA SER A 165 24.32 -12.63 18.00
C SER A 165 23.37 -11.60 17.40
N VAL A 166 23.10 -11.71 16.10
CA VAL A 166 21.81 -11.32 15.56
C VAL A 166 20.91 -12.51 15.83
N SER A 167 19.94 -12.34 16.72
CA SER A 167 18.90 -13.32 17.00
C SER A 167 18.18 -13.64 15.68
N GLN A 168 18.66 -14.70 15.04
CA GLN A 168 18.07 -15.35 13.89
C GLN A 168 16.77 -15.95 14.41
N GLU A 169 15.66 -15.20 14.25
CA GLU A 169 14.31 -15.70 14.45
C GLU A 169 14.08 -16.88 13.49
N SER A 170 14.48 -18.05 13.96
CA SER A 170 14.20 -19.35 13.37
C SER A 170 12.78 -19.73 13.72
N ASN A 171 11.81 -19.06 13.09
CA ASN A 171 10.41 -19.48 13.17
C ASN A 171 10.14 -20.53 12.10
N VAL A 172 10.19 -21.78 12.55
CA VAL A 172 9.67 -22.96 11.87
C VAL A 172 8.15 -22.82 11.72
N HIS A 173 7.73 -22.64 10.47
CA HIS A 173 6.48 -23.09 9.82
C HIS A 173 5.12 -22.90 10.50
N ASN A 174 4.28 -22.09 9.83
CA ASN A 174 3.12 -22.63 9.14
C ASN A 174 3.27 -22.30 7.65
N GLY A 175 3.39 -23.31 6.78
CA GLY A 175 3.59 -23.18 5.33
C GLY A 175 2.36 -22.65 4.57
N GLY A 176 1.71 -21.63 5.12
CA GLY A 176 0.60 -20.93 4.49
C GLY A 176 1.10 -19.83 3.57
N ARG A 177 0.47 -19.72 2.41
CA ARG A 177 0.72 -18.67 1.44
C ARG A 177 0.32 -17.31 1.97
N ILE A 178 1.16 -16.28 1.86
CA ILE A 178 0.70 -14.92 2.16
C ILE A 178 -0.23 -14.39 1.06
N VAL A 179 -1.29 -13.71 1.46
CA VAL A 179 -2.20 -13.00 0.55
C VAL A 179 -2.29 -11.55 1.00
N CYS A 180 -2.07 -10.62 0.08
CA CYS A 180 -2.07 -9.19 0.35
C CYS A 180 -3.22 -8.49 -0.38
N ALA A 181 -3.70 -7.41 0.23
CA ALA A 181 -4.60 -6.45 -0.36
C ALA A 181 -4.10 -5.04 -0.07
N ILE A 182 -4.44 -4.10 -0.95
CA ILE A 182 -4.12 -2.68 -0.75
C ILE A 182 -5.36 -1.85 -1.05
N ASP A 183 -5.55 -0.79 -0.27
CA ASP A 183 -6.56 0.22 -0.49
C ASP A 183 -6.02 1.64 -0.32
N VAL A 184 -6.64 2.58 -1.02
CA VAL A 184 -6.36 4.02 -0.94
C VAL A 184 -7.68 4.72 -0.75
N CYS A 185 -7.81 5.58 0.26
CA CYS A 185 -9.05 6.23 0.61
C CYS A 185 -8.86 7.75 0.78
N PRO A 186 -9.67 8.61 0.12
CA PRO A 186 -9.57 10.06 0.26
C PRO A 186 -10.15 10.50 1.60
N VAL A 187 -9.34 11.10 2.46
CA VAL A 187 -9.80 11.59 3.76
C VAL A 187 -10.88 12.68 3.61
N ALA A 188 -10.74 13.52 2.60
CA ALA A 188 -11.71 14.56 2.27
C ALA A 188 -13.09 13.99 1.90
N GLU A 189 -13.11 12.87 1.18
CA GLU A 189 -14.35 12.24 0.74
C GLU A 189 -15.05 11.53 1.89
N VAL A 190 -14.30 10.82 2.74
CA VAL A 190 -14.81 10.22 3.98
C VAL A 190 -15.45 11.28 4.88
N HIS A 191 -14.78 12.41 5.07
CA HIS A 191 -15.33 13.54 5.82
C HIS A 191 -16.64 14.05 5.21
N ARG A 192 -16.65 14.28 3.88
CA ARG A 192 -17.84 14.75 3.15
C ARG A 192 -19.03 13.79 3.31
N VAL A 193 -18.80 12.50 3.12
CA VAL A 193 -19.83 11.45 3.20
C VAL A 193 -20.36 11.34 4.63
N ARG A 194 -19.49 11.29 5.64
CA ARG A 194 -19.91 11.25 7.05
C ARG A 194 -20.76 12.46 7.44
N ARG A 195 -20.38 13.67 7.00
CA ARG A 195 -21.13 14.90 7.28
C ARG A 195 -22.48 14.93 6.55
N ARG A 196 -22.55 14.41 5.32
CA ARG A 196 -23.78 14.40 4.52
C ARG A 196 -24.73 13.28 4.94
N PHE A 197 -24.20 12.14 5.37
CA PHE A 197 -24.96 10.94 5.72
C PHE A 197 -24.53 10.39 7.08
N PRO A 198 -24.90 11.04 8.20
CA PRO A 198 -24.45 10.64 9.54
C PRO A 198 -24.84 9.20 9.91
N GLN A 199 -25.98 8.72 9.41
CA GLN A 199 -26.44 7.34 9.63
C GLN A 199 -25.55 6.30 8.93
N LEU A 200 -25.05 6.60 7.72
CA LEU A 200 -24.08 5.75 7.04
C LEU A 200 -22.75 5.74 7.79
N GLY A 201 -22.29 6.90 8.26
CA GLY A 201 -21.11 6.98 9.13
C GLY A 201 -21.25 6.12 10.40
N ARG A 202 -22.40 6.19 11.08
CA ARG A 202 -22.69 5.36 12.26
C ARG A 202 -22.80 3.87 11.95
N ARG A 203 -23.36 3.49 10.80
CA ARG A 203 -23.54 2.08 10.41
C ARG A 203 -22.25 1.43 9.92
N TRP A 204 -21.44 2.17 9.17
CA TRP A 204 -20.18 1.67 8.63
C TRP A 204 -19.10 1.62 9.70
N MET A 205 -19.19 2.48 10.72
CA MET A 205 -18.16 2.65 11.73
C MET A 205 -18.75 3.01 13.12
N PRO A 206 -19.61 2.16 13.72
CA PRO A 206 -20.28 2.45 14.98
C PRO A 206 -19.34 2.62 16.18
N GLN A 207 -18.07 2.20 16.05
CA GLN A 207 -17.12 2.09 17.17
C GLN A 207 -15.91 3.01 17.07
N CYS A 208 -15.76 3.81 16.00
CA CYS A 208 -14.66 4.78 15.90
C CYS A 208 -15.01 6.08 16.63
N VAL A 209 -15.22 5.95 17.93
CA VAL A 209 -15.22 7.05 18.88
C VAL A 209 -13.79 7.22 19.33
N THR A 210 -13.20 8.39 19.07
CA THR A 210 -11.85 8.68 19.52
C THR A 210 -11.89 9.18 20.96
N ASP A 211 -11.46 8.35 21.90
CA ASP A 211 -11.19 8.77 23.29
C ASP A 211 -9.81 9.45 23.41
N ALA A 212 -9.12 9.69 22.29
CA ALA A 212 -7.83 10.36 22.28
C ALA A 212 -7.90 11.75 22.92
N SER A 213 -6.94 12.01 23.80
CA SER A 213 -6.71 13.33 24.39
C SER A 213 -6.36 14.34 23.30
N ALA A 214 -6.57 15.64 23.58
CA ALA A 214 -6.19 16.70 22.64
C ALA A 214 -4.70 16.63 22.28
N SER A 215 -3.82 16.33 23.24
CA SER A 215 -2.38 16.17 22.99
C SER A 215 -2.06 14.99 22.07
N ALA A 216 -2.74 13.85 22.23
CA ALA A 216 -2.59 12.70 21.35
C ALA A 216 -3.06 13.01 19.92
N VAL A 217 -4.21 13.70 19.79
CA VAL A 217 -4.74 14.18 18.50
C VAL A 217 -3.72 15.06 17.78
N SER A 218 -3.24 16.13 18.44
CA SER A 218 -2.28 17.06 17.82
C SER A 218 -0.96 16.38 17.47
N THR A 219 -0.47 15.48 18.32
CA THR A 219 0.76 14.71 18.06
C THR A 219 0.61 13.84 16.82
N SER A 220 -0.54 13.19 16.67
CA SER A 220 -0.82 12.26 15.57
C SER A 220 -0.98 12.99 14.24
N LEU A 221 -1.68 14.12 14.23
CA LEU A 221 -1.80 14.96 13.03
C LEU A 221 -0.44 15.50 12.59
N ARG A 222 0.37 16.00 13.54
CA ARG A 222 1.74 16.43 13.24
C ARG A 222 2.60 15.29 12.71
N ALA A 223 2.43 14.07 13.23
CA ALA A 223 3.13 12.89 12.73
C ALA A 223 2.71 12.52 11.30
N ALA A 224 1.43 12.71 10.94
CA ALA A 224 0.92 12.51 9.59
C ALA A 224 1.42 13.57 8.59
N GLU A 225 1.62 14.82 9.04
CA GLU A 225 2.11 15.93 8.22
C GLU A 225 3.62 15.83 7.92
N LYS A 226 4.39 15.16 8.78
CA LYS A 226 5.84 14.97 8.62
C LYS A 226 6.16 14.22 7.32
N ASN A 227 7.25 14.62 6.69
CA ASN A 227 7.87 13.79 5.66
C ASN A 227 8.50 12.57 6.32
N TRP A 228 7.98 11.39 6.02
CA TRP A 228 8.64 10.14 6.40
C TRP A 228 9.81 9.88 5.44
N PRO A 229 11.02 9.65 5.96
CA PRO A 229 12.18 9.33 5.14
C PRO A 229 12.02 7.90 4.61
N GLU A 230 11.31 7.75 3.50
CA GLU A 230 11.21 6.47 2.81
C GLU A 230 12.27 6.42 1.70
N GLN A 231 12.86 5.23 1.51
CA GLN A 231 13.69 4.98 0.34
C GLN A 231 12.83 5.12 -0.91
N THR A 232 12.86 6.29 -1.54
CA THR A 232 12.57 6.38 -2.97
C THR A 232 13.63 5.50 -3.65
N ILE A 233 13.27 4.27 -4.00
CA ILE A 233 14.09 3.46 -4.92
C ILE A 233 13.99 4.20 -6.26
N ASN A 234 14.91 5.15 -6.43
CA ASN A 234 15.08 5.87 -7.66
C ASN A 234 15.85 4.90 -8.56
N THR A 235 15.15 4.17 -9.43
CA THR A 235 15.76 3.26 -10.42
C THR A 235 16.41 4.01 -11.57
N ASP A 236 16.57 5.33 -11.48
CA ASP A 236 17.19 6.12 -12.54
C ASP A 236 18.72 6.18 -12.36
N THR A 237 19.43 5.52 -13.29
CA THR A 237 20.88 5.58 -13.52
C THR A 237 21.37 6.92 -14.09
N THR A 238 20.65 8.01 -13.86
CA THR A 238 21.06 9.34 -14.32
C THR A 238 21.01 10.35 -13.18
N ASP A 239 22.19 10.67 -12.64
CA ASP A 239 22.69 11.94 -12.06
C ASP A 239 21.70 13.05 -11.66
N PHE A 240 20.55 12.71 -11.07
CA PHE A 240 19.56 13.68 -10.60
C PHE A 240 19.79 14.08 -9.13
N ARG A 241 20.66 13.36 -8.42
CA ARG A 241 20.97 13.59 -6.99
C ARG A 241 21.58 14.96 -6.69
N ASN A 242 22.13 15.66 -7.69
CA ASN A 242 22.73 16.98 -7.50
C ASN A 242 21.79 18.15 -7.84
N ALA A 243 20.56 17.91 -8.32
CA ALA A 243 19.63 18.98 -8.74
C ALA A 243 18.43 19.22 -7.80
N LEU A 244 18.11 18.29 -6.90
CA LEU A 244 17.16 18.53 -5.80
C LEU A 244 17.93 19.09 -4.61
N HIS A 245 18.05 20.42 -4.57
CA HIS A 245 18.50 21.12 -3.37
C HIS A 245 17.60 20.73 -2.18
N VAL A 246 18.18 19.94 -1.28
CA VAL A 246 17.73 19.73 0.09
C VAL A 246 17.67 21.10 0.76
N GLY A 247 16.46 21.66 0.91
CA GLY A 247 16.26 22.90 1.66
C GLY A 247 15.00 23.68 1.31
N SER A 248 14.70 23.86 0.01
CA SER A 248 13.60 24.75 -0.43
C SER A 248 12.25 24.02 -0.58
N ASP A 249 12.24 22.89 -1.28
CA ASP A 249 10.99 22.18 -1.61
C ASP A 249 10.39 21.41 -0.42
N VAL A 250 11.22 21.04 0.56
CA VAL A 250 10.77 20.34 1.78
C VAL A 250 9.98 21.28 2.69
N VAL A 251 10.42 22.53 2.81
CA VAL A 251 9.74 23.58 3.59
C VAL A 251 8.41 23.94 2.92
N ASP A 252 8.38 23.99 1.58
CA ASP A 252 7.17 24.23 0.79
C ASP A 252 6.18 23.06 0.86
N ALA A 253 6.64 21.81 0.86
CA ALA A 253 5.73 20.66 1.02
C ALA A 253 5.10 20.60 2.42
N GLN A 254 5.86 20.90 3.47
CA GLN A 254 5.32 20.88 4.84
C GLN A 254 4.34 22.03 5.09
N SER A 255 4.58 23.21 4.50
CA SER A 255 3.65 24.33 4.59
C SER A 255 2.32 24.02 3.88
N ARG A 256 2.35 23.35 2.72
CA ARG A 256 1.14 22.94 1.97
C ARG A 256 0.27 21.89 2.68
N ARG A 257 0.81 21.15 3.65
CA ARG A 257 0.08 20.11 4.41
C ARG A 257 -0.46 20.61 5.73
N ARG A 258 0.14 21.66 6.29
CA ARG A 258 -0.27 22.21 7.58
C ARG A 258 -1.72 22.67 7.53
N ASP A 259 -2.49 22.30 8.54
CA ASP A 259 -3.88 22.71 8.68
C ASP A 259 -4.75 22.31 7.46
N TRP A 260 -4.38 21.28 6.70
CA TRP A 260 -5.08 20.83 5.49
C TRP A 260 -6.59 20.62 5.70
N TRP A 261 -6.99 20.25 6.92
CA TRP A 261 -8.38 20.02 7.30
C TRP A 261 -9.25 21.28 7.27
N ARG A 262 -8.63 22.47 7.33
CA ARG A 262 -9.31 23.75 7.13
C ARG A 262 -9.68 23.98 5.67
N LEU A 263 -9.13 23.20 4.74
CA LEU A 263 -9.37 23.34 3.29
C LEU A 263 -10.42 22.36 2.77
N LEU A 264 -11.00 21.54 3.65
CA LEU A 264 -12.04 20.59 3.26
C LEU A 264 -13.33 21.32 2.83
N PRO A 265 -14.09 20.80 1.83
CA PRO A 265 -15.30 21.45 1.28
C PRO A 265 -16.35 21.82 2.33
N ARG A 266 -16.36 21.09 3.46
CA ARG A 266 -16.96 21.53 4.71
C ARG A 266 -15.85 21.49 5.74
N MET A 267 -15.37 22.67 6.16
CA MET A 267 -14.21 22.78 7.03
C MET A 267 -14.38 21.91 8.28
N CYS A 268 -13.31 21.21 8.68
CA CYS A 268 -13.25 20.66 10.02
C CYS A 268 -13.26 21.81 11.03
N THR A 269 -14.12 21.70 12.03
CA THR A 269 -14.27 22.70 13.10
C THR A 269 -13.23 22.54 14.20
N SER A 270 -12.49 21.41 14.21
CA SER A 270 -11.45 21.12 15.18
C SER A 270 -10.42 20.12 14.64
N GLU A 271 -9.23 20.08 15.25
CA GLU A 271 -8.22 19.04 15.00
C GLU A 271 -8.78 17.64 15.29
N ARG A 272 -9.63 17.50 16.33
CA ARG A 272 -10.28 16.22 16.65
C ARG A 272 -11.15 15.72 15.49
N GLU A 273 -11.88 16.60 14.82
CA GLU A 273 -12.68 16.23 13.65
C GLU A 273 -11.80 15.77 12.49
N ALA A 274 -10.69 16.48 12.23
CA ALA A 274 -9.70 16.12 11.21
C ALA A 274 -9.05 14.75 11.49
N TYR A 275 -8.60 14.53 12.72
CA TYR A 275 -8.05 13.26 13.18
C TYR A 275 -9.06 12.13 13.03
N THR A 276 -10.31 12.36 13.44
CA THR A 276 -11.36 11.35 13.27
C THR A 276 -11.54 11.00 11.79
N SER A 277 -11.59 11.99 10.89
CA SER A 277 -11.73 11.72 9.45
C SER A 277 -10.56 10.92 8.87
N LEU A 278 -9.33 11.15 9.34
CA LEU A 278 -8.17 10.36 8.95
C LEU A 278 -8.27 8.90 9.43
N VAL A 279 -8.58 8.69 10.71
CA VAL A 279 -8.77 7.36 11.31
C VAL A 279 -9.88 6.60 10.57
N LEU A 280 -11.00 7.28 10.28
CA LEU A 280 -12.10 6.69 9.50
C LEU A 280 -11.66 6.25 8.10
N ALA A 281 -10.85 7.05 7.40
CA ALA A 281 -10.34 6.68 6.08
C ALA A 281 -9.41 5.46 6.13
N GLN A 282 -8.60 5.32 7.18
CA GLN A 282 -7.75 4.14 7.34
C GLN A 282 -8.58 2.88 7.67
N HIS A 283 -9.59 2.99 8.53
CA HIS A 283 -10.49 1.86 8.77
C HIS A 283 -11.29 1.46 7.54
N TRP A 284 -11.72 2.44 6.73
CA TRP A 284 -12.32 2.17 5.42
C TRP A 284 -11.38 1.34 4.55
N GLY A 285 -10.12 1.77 4.43
CA GLY A 285 -9.11 1.03 3.69
C GLY A 285 -8.87 -0.39 4.22
N ALA A 286 -8.84 -0.56 5.55
CA ALA A 286 -8.72 -1.88 6.17
C ALA A 286 -9.93 -2.78 5.85
N ARG A 287 -11.16 -2.22 5.85
CA ARG A 287 -12.37 -2.96 5.45
C ARG A 287 -12.30 -3.41 4.00
N GLU A 288 -11.91 -2.52 3.09
CA GLU A 288 -11.76 -2.85 1.67
C GLU A 288 -10.65 -3.87 1.44
N CYS A 289 -9.56 -3.81 2.22
CA CYS A 289 -8.53 -4.86 2.21
C CYS A 289 -9.11 -6.22 2.57
N VAL A 290 -9.90 -6.33 3.65
CA VAL A 290 -10.54 -7.57 4.06
C VAL A 290 -11.48 -8.13 2.99
N ILE A 291 -12.27 -7.28 2.33
CA ILE A 291 -13.12 -7.69 1.19
C ILE A 291 -12.26 -8.24 0.05
N LYS A 292 -11.17 -7.53 -0.28
CA LYS A 292 -10.24 -7.92 -1.34
C LYS A 292 -9.52 -9.23 -1.04
N LEU A 293 -9.15 -9.49 0.21
CA LEU A 293 -8.52 -10.75 0.65
C LEU A 293 -9.45 -11.95 0.44
N LEU A 294 -10.74 -11.79 0.74
CA LEU A 294 -11.77 -12.81 0.47
C LEU A 294 -12.03 -13.06 -1.02
N GLY A 295 -11.63 -12.14 -1.91
CA GLY A 295 -11.87 -12.27 -3.35
C GLY A 295 -13.34 -12.13 -3.78
N ILE A 296 -14.26 -11.73 -2.88
CA ILE A 296 -15.69 -11.63 -3.18
C ILE A 296 -16.01 -10.22 -3.69
N SER A 297 -16.32 -10.09 -4.98
CA SER A 297 -16.78 -8.83 -5.58
C SER A 297 -18.22 -8.50 -5.16
N GLY A 298 -18.51 -7.20 -4.96
CA GLY A 298 -19.88 -6.70 -4.77
C GLY A 298 -20.52 -6.96 -3.41
N ARG A 299 -19.80 -7.54 -2.44
CA ARG A 299 -20.31 -7.81 -1.10
C ARG A 299 -19.97 -6.69 -0.12
N SER A 300 -20.86 -6.47 0.84
CA SER A 300 -20.55 -5.66 2.02
C SER A 300 -19.97 -6.54 3.13
N PHE A 301 -18.78 -6.19 3.60
CA PHE A 301 -18.19 -6.80 4.80
C PHE A 301 -18.59 -6.00 6.04
N SER A 302 -19.06 -6.70 7.08
CA SER A 302 -19.37 -6.09 8.37
C SER A 302 -18.07 -5.82 9.12
N TYR A 303 -17.65 -4.56 9.19
CA TYR A 303 -16.39 -4.21 9.82
C TYR A 303 -16.32 -4.53 11.31
N ALA A 304 -17.47 -4.63 11.98
CA ALA A 304 -17.58 -5.09 13.36
C ALA A 304 -17.04 -6.52 13.57
N CYS A 305 -16.78 -7.26 12.49
CA CYS A 305 -16.17 -8.58 12.54
C CYS A 305 -14.66 -8.55 12.76
N VAL A 306 -13.96 -7.43 12.55
CA VAL A 306 -12.52 -7.32 12.91
C VAL A 306 -12.39 -6.78 14.32
N HIS A 307 -11.79 -7.55 15.21
CA HIS A 307 -11.58 -7.15 16.59
C HIS A 307 -10.15 -7.41 17.07
N HIS A 308 -9.84 -6.85 18.22
CA HIS A 308 -8.59 -7.10 18.91
C HIS A 308 -8.45 -8.61 19.19
N HIS A 309 -7.30 -9.18 18.80
CA HIS A 309 -6.92 -10.53 19.20
C HIS A 309 -6.25 -10.44 20.59
N PRO A 310 -6.87 -10.92 21.68
CA PRO A 310 -6.15 -11.04 22.95
C PRO A 310 -4.98 -12.00 22.72
N GLN A 311 -3.75 -11.53 22.98
CA GLN A 311 -2.53 -12.30 22.75
C GLN A 311 -2.68 -13.74 23.26
N THR A 312 -2.63 -14.72 22.36
CA THR A 312 -2.42 -16.10 22.77
C THR A 312 -1.00 -16.20 23.28
N ALA A 313 -0.87 -16.51 24.57
CA ALA A 313 0.40 -16.92 25.15
C ALA A 313 0.90 -18.14 24.36
N ALA A 314 2.16 -18.08 23.92
CA ALA A 314 2.89 -19.05 23.11
C ALA A 314 2.64 -18.99 21.59
N GLY A 315 3.65 -18.52 20.84
CA GLY A 315 3.90 -18.97 19.47
C GLY A 315 4.33 -17.91 18.46
N GLU A 316 3.54 -16.86 18.25
CA GLU A 316 3.63 -16.05 17.02
C GLU A 316 3.36 -14.56 17.25
N SER A 317 4.13 -13.91 18.12
CA SER A 317 4.01 -12.47 18.34
C SER A 317 5.11 -11.71 17.58
N CYS A 318 4.73 -11.02 16.51
CA CYS A 318 5.43 -9.81 16.12
C CYS A 318 5.24 -8.80 17.27
N SER A 319 6.24 -8.69 18.16
CA SER A 319 6.17 -7.88 19.37
C SER A 319 5.94 -6.38 19.10
N SER A 320 6.13 -5.94 17.85
CA SER A 320 5.96 -4.56 17.41
C SER A 320 4.58 -4.24 16.81
N ALA A 321 3.72 -5.24 16.55
CA ALA A 321 2.39 -4.99 16.00
C ALA A 321 1.43 -4.49 17.10
N LEU A 322 0.81 -3.34 16.88
CA LEU A 322 -0.21 -2.82 17.79
C LEU A 322 -1.52 -3.59 17.64
N PRO A 323 -2.33 -3.70 18.71
CA PRO A 323 -3.67 -4.23 18.60
C PRO A 323 -4.49 -3.38 17.63
N PHE A 324 -5.22 -4.04 16.74
CA PHE A 324 -6.24 -3.38 15.96
C PHE A 324 -7.37 -2.93 16.89
N THR A 325 -7.49 -1.62 17.03
CA THR A 325 -8.51 -0.97 17.85
C THR A 325 -9.27 0.02 16.99
N THR A 326 -10.47 0.39 17.45
CA THR A 326 -11.32 1.36 16.74
C THR A 326 -10.87 2.81 16.96
N ALA A 327 -9.87 3.04 17.82
CA ALA A 327 -9.51 4.36 18.31
C ALA A 327 -8.17 4.91 17.79
N PHE A 328 -7.28 4.07 17.24
CA PHE A 328 -5.87 4.49 17.13
C PHE A 328 -5.10 3.86 15.94
N LEU A 329 -5.56 4.14 14.71
CA LEU A 329 -4.80 3.85 13.49
C LEU A 329 -3.86 5.03 13.18
N HIS A 330 -2.55 4.80 13.26
CA HIS A 330 -1.47 5.77 13.08
C HIS A 330 -0.80 5.54 11.74
N PRO A 331 -0.26 6.60 11.12
CA PRO A 331 0.61 6.45 9.96
C PRO A 331 1.85 5.60 10.30
N HIS A 332 2.33 4.84 9.32
CA HIS A 332 3.49 3.96 9.36
C HIS A 332 3.50 2.98 10.55
N THR A 333 2.33 2.45 10.88
CA THR A 333 2.17 1.54 12.01
C THR A 333 1.56 0.21 11.56
N LEU A 334 2.11 -0.87 12.11
CA LEU A 334 1.61 -2.23 11.90
C LEU A 334 0.58 -2.57 12.97
N TYR A 335 -0.56 -3.07 12.54
CA TYR A 335 -1.69 -3.49 13.36
C TYR A 335 -2.00 -4.96 13.16
N ARG A 336 -2.48 -5.61 14.21
CA ARG A 336 -2.97 -7.00 14.18
C ARG A 336 -4.40 -7.07 14.69
N GLY A 337 -5.28 -7.69 13.91
CA GLY A 337 -6.65 -7.99 14.27
C GLY A 337 -7.02 -9.44 14.01
N MET A 338 -8.20 -9.84 14.47
CA MET A 338 -8.82 -11.12 14.17
C MET A 338 -10.19 -10.89 13.53
N VAL A 339 -10.47 -11.62 12.46
CA VAL A 339 -11.80 -11.72 11.87
C VAL A 339 -12.60 -12.78 12.62
N GLY A 340 -13.69 -12.36 13.26
CA GLY A 340 -14.61 -13.24 13.97
C GLY A 340 -16.06 -13.18 13.48
N GLY A 341 -16.95 -13.85 14.21
CA GLY A 341 -18.37 -13.95 13.87
C GLY A 341 -18.62 -14.77 12.61
N SER A 342 -19.69 -14.45 11.87
CA SER A 342 -20.05 -15.16 10.64
C SER A 342 -19.02 -15.03 9.51
N GLU A 343 -18.21 -13.96 9.53
CA GLU A 343 -17.15 -13.76 8.54
C GLU A 343 -15.96 -14.70 8.75
N GLN A 344 -15.69 -15.15 9.98
CA GLN A 344 -14.61 -16.10 10.26
C GLN A 344 -14.82 -17.44 9.55
N ALA A 345 -16.05 -17.97 9.59
CA ALA A 345 -16.38 -19.24 8.94
C ALA A 345 -16.21 -19.16 7.41
N LEU A 346 -16.40 -17.97 6.83
CA LEU A 346 -16.18 -17.72 5.41
C LEU A 346 -14.68 -17.64 5.09
N TRP A 347 -13.92 -16.91 5.89
CA TRP A 347 -12.46 -16.86 5.79
C TRP A 347 -11.87 -18.27 5.82
N GLN A 348 -12.25 -19.08 6.80
CA GLN A 348 -11.80 -20.46 6.94
C GLN A 348 -12.21 -21.34 5.74
N ARG A 349 -13.40 -21.14 5.17
CA ARG A 349 -13.85 -21.85 3.96
C ARG A 349 -13.00 -21.53 2.74
N GLU A 350 -12.58 -20.29 2.61
CA GLU A 350 -11.66 -19.83 1.55
C GLU A 350 -10.19 -20.14 1.88
N GLY A 351 -9.94 -20.89 2.97
CA GLY A 351 -8.60 -21.26 3.42
C GLY A 351 -7.81 -20.13 4.06
N LEU A 352 -8.43 -18.99 4.37
CA LEU A 352 -7.75 -17.84 4.99
C LEU A 352 -7.69 -17.98 6.51
N ASP A 353 -6.52 -17.67 7.07
CA ASP A 353 -6.34 -17.50 8.50
C ASP A 353 -7.10 -16.24 8.97
N PRO A 354 -7.99 -16.33 9.98
CA PRO A 354 -8.73 -15.18 10.49
C PRO A 354 -7.84 -14.08 11.09
N THR A 355 -6.57 -14.35 11.36
CA THR A 355 -5.58 -13.35 11.77
C THR A 355 -5.22 -12.47 10.59
N VAL A 356 -5.51 -11.18 10.72
CA VAL A 356 -5.24 -10.17 9.71
C VAL A 356 -4.28 -9.12 10.25
N HIS A 357 -3.36 -8.69 9.40
CA HIS A 357 -2.43 -7.62 9.69
C HIS A 357 -2.66 -6.45 8.75
N PHE A 358 -2.56 -5.23 9.28
CA PHE A 358 -2.69 -4.00 8.50
C PHE A 358 -1.49 -3.11 8.72
N TYR A 359 -0.92 -2.60 7.63
CA TYR A 359 0.06 -1.52 7.66
C TYR A 359 -0.53 -0.32 6.94
N SER A 360 -0.49 0.85 7.56
CA SER A 360 -1.11 2.05 6.98
C SER A 360 -0.16 3.24 7.01
N TRP A 361 -0.28 4.14 6.02
CA TRP A 361 0.41 5.42 5.97
C TRP A 361 -0.48 6.47 5.29
N VAL A 362 0.04 7.70 5.17
CA VAL A 362 -0.66 8.81 4.53
C VAL A 362 0.11 9.23 3.28
N GLU A 363 -0.56 9.19 2.14
CA GLU A 363 -0.06 9.79 0.90
C GLU A 363 -0.65 11.19 0.71
N TRP A 364 0.21 12.16 0.37
CA TRP A 364 -0.20 13.55 0.18
C TRP A 364 -0.28 13.89 -1.31
N CYS A 365 -1.45 14.28 -1.78
CA CYS A 365 -1.68 14.61 -3.18
C CYS A 365 -2.02 16.10 -3.35
N PRO A 366 -1.50 16.77 -4.41
CA PRO A 366 -1.81 18.16 -4.68
C PRO A 366 -3.31 18.38 -4.88
N HIS A 367 -3.88 19.30 -4.10
CA HIS A 367 -5.28 19.71 -4.21
C HIS A 367 -5.40 21.09 -4.86
N SER A 368 -4.51 22.01 -4.51
CA SER A 368 -4.37 23.33 -5.11
C SER A 368 -2.90 23.68 -5.30
N ALA A 369 -2.59 24.90 -5.76
CA ALA A 369 -1.22 25.38 -5.84
C ALA A 369 -0.56 25.54 -4.46
N THR A 370 -1.35 25.62 -3.39
CA THR A 370 -0.91 25.95 -2.03
C THR A 370 -1.28 24.89 -1.01
N ALA A 371 -1.88 23.78 -1.43
CA ALA A 371 -2.41 22.78 -0.52
C ALA A 371 -2.32 21.36 -1.07
N ASP A 372 -1.90 20.46 -0.20
CA ASP A 372 -1.96 19.02 -0.41
C ASP A 372 -3.06 18.42 0.47
N MET A 373 -3.75 17.39 -0.03
CA MET A 373 -4.78 16.65 0.70
C MET A 373 -4.32 15.22 1.00
N PRO A 374 -4.63 14.69 2.19
CA PRO A 374 -4.21 13.35 2.57
C PRO A 374 -5.12 12.27 2.01
N TYR A 375 -4.49 11.17 1.64
CA TYR A 375 -5.10 9.89 1.31
C TYR A 375 -4.56 8.84 2.28
N ALA A 376 -5.46 8.11 2.94
CA ALA A 376 -5.07 6.97 3.75
C ALA A 376 -4.74 5.81 2.83
N VAL A 377 -3.54 5.26 2.94
CA VAL A 377 -3.16 4.01 2.26
C VAL A 377 -3.09 2.91 3.30
N VAL A 378 -3.65 1.74 2.98
CA VAL A 378 -3.67 0.57 3.86
C VAL A 378 -3.31 -0.66 3.06
N VAL A 379 -2.36 -1.43 3.55
CA VAL A 379 -2.05 -2.77 3.05
C VAL A 379 -2.50 -3.77 4.12
N GLY A 380 -3.40 -4.67 3.75
CA GLY A 380 -3.82 -5.80 4.58
C GLY A 380 -3.17 -7.09 4.12
N CYS A 381 -2.83 -7.99 5.04
CA CYS A 381 -2.49 -9.37 4.68
C CYS A 381 -2.96 -10.38 5.72
N CYS A 382 -3.09 -11.62 5.27
CA CYS A 382 -3.32 -12.79 6.10
C CYS A 382 -2.58 -14.00 5.51
N SER A 383 -2.46 -15.06 6.30
CA SER A 383 -2.01 -16.36 5.82
C SER A 383 -3.16 -17.08 5.12
N ALA A 384 -2.85 -17.91 4.13
CA ALA A 384 -3.80 -18.77 3.44
C ALA A 384 -3.26 -20.20 3.40
N HIS A 385 -4.06 -21.15 3.85
CA HIS A 385 -3.79 -22.57 3.71
C HIS A 385 -4.21 -23.04 2.32
N TYR A 386 -3.53 -24.07 1.79
CA TYR A 386 -3.97 -24.73 0.57
C TYR A 386 -5.32 -25.42 0.83
N CYS A 387 -6.42 -24.79 0.43
CA CYS A 387 -7.64 -25.54 0.17
C CYS A 387 -7.36 -26.44 -1.03
N ALA A 388 -7.38 -27.76 -0.83
CA ALA A 388 -7.44 -28.69 -1.94
C ALA A 388 -8.63 -28.27 -2.83
N PRO A 389 -8.48 -28.16 -4.16
CA PRO A 389 -9.61 -27.87 -5.01
C PRO A 389 -10.66 -28.95 -4.78
N CYS A 390 -11.83 -28.55 -4.27
CA CYS A 390 -12.98 -29.43 -4.24
C CYS A 390 -13.24 -29.86 -5.68
N ARG A 391 -13.14 -31.16 -5.92
CA ARG A 391 -13.34 -31.81 -7.23
C ARG A 391 -14.73 -31.56 -7.78
#